data_AF-A0AAN2BJQ1-F1
#
_entry.id   AF-A0AAN2BJQ1-F1
#
_cell.length_a   1.000
_cell.length_b   1.000
_cell.length_c   1.000
_cell.angle_alpha   90.00
_cell.angle_beta   90.00
_cell.angle_gamma   90.00
#
_symmetry.space_group_name_H-M   'P 1'
#
loop_
_entity.id
_entity.type
_entity.pdbx_description
1 polymer ?
#
loop_
_entity_poly.entity_id
_entity_poly.type
_entity_poly.pdbx_seq_one_letter_code
_entity_poly.pdbx_strand_id
1 'polypeptide(L)'
;MAGNEDVIPASVTRDMHQIRELSMTTAPMQSERPEPFELFCSQFRSQRDAIVLLRQLHHMSKAVQRHRGMTMALLAGNTMFEGDFAILQRQVERRLASLEIFAAAGGDLLSERDQQNLHNAWNTISADWQNDDVIDNFELHSHFIEQLHSMMVQLAKKIERPVSAAMVEDHGAELIGSEENYPKIFKQIELLNFIAKQTPEMVEQLARMRGLATYAAAKGECEYYLDRKLRFALQCVRTQHEKLRLQAERMQNILEGALPSVSYIKTYELKLMFLLNTVDMDVLSGAEISSSSHQLFKLATEIIDVYLKVAEDGFDVIAKWHDEDLELWLA
;
A
#
# COMPACT_ATOMS: atom_id res chain seq x y z
N MET A 1 26.37 -110.71 9.33
CA MET A 1 27.84 -110.82 9.52
C MET A 1 28.40 -109.42 9.57
N ALA A 2 29.09 -109.09 10.67
CA ALA A 2 30.02 -107.96 10.91
C ALA A 2 29.55 -106.56 10.45
N GLY A 3 29.29 -105.59 11.32
CA GLY A 3 30.14 -105.14 12.42
C GLY A 3 31.12 -104.10 11.90
N ASN A 4 30.86 -102.81 12.15
CA ASN A 4 31.90 -101.83 12.43
C ASN A 4 31.29 -100.53 13.00
N GLU A 5 31.78 -100.21 14.19
CA GLU A 5 31.60 -98.97 14.94
C GLU A 5 32.50 -97.85 14.38
N ASP A 6 32.10 -96.63 14.74
CA ASP A 6 32.88 -95.40 14.92
C ASP A 6 33.48 -94.67 13.71
N VAL A 7 33.10 -93.39 13.57
CA VAL A 7 33.89 -92.22 14.03
C VAL A 7 33.13 -90.94 13.66
N ILE A 8 32.90 -90.06 14.65
CA ILE A 8 32.52 -88.64 14.47
C ILE A 8 33.83 -87.81 14.43
N PRO A 9 33.96 -86.78 13.57
CA PRO A 9 34.08 -85.42 14.12
C PRO A 9 33.44 -84.29 13.30
N ALA A 10 32.68 -83.46 14.03
CA ALA A 10 32.73 -81.99 14.14
C ALA A 10 32.69 -81.05 12.92
N SER A 11 31.89 -79.98 13.12
CA SER A 11 31.72 -78.73 12.37
C SER A 11 30.88 -78.88 11.09
N VAL A 12 29.77 -78.16 10.90
CA VAL A 12 29.66 -76.70 10.90
C VAL A 12 28.25 -76.27 11.33
N THR A 13 28.17 -75.50 12.40
CA THR A 13 27.03 -74.64 12.73
C THR A 13 26.98 -73.46 11.75
N ARG A 14 25.98 -73.42 10.87
CA ARG A 14 25.48 -72.18 10.25
C ARG A 14 24.16 -72.47 9.56
N ASP A 15 23.08 -71.93 10.12
CA ASP A 15 21.96 -71.30 9.41
C ASP A 15 20.75 -71.21 10.33
N MET A 16 20.61 -70.07 11.02
CA MET A 16 19.32 -69.50 11.46
C MET A 16 19.56 -68.08 11.98
N HIS A 17 19.93 -67.15 11.09
CA HIS A 17 19.72 -65.72 11.30
C HIS A 17 19.46 -65.05 9.94
N GLN A 18 18.26 -65.26 9.40
CA GLN A 18 17.68 -64.39 8.39
C GLN A 18 16.47 -63.71 9.03
N ILE A 19 16.74 -62.63 9.77
CA ILE A 19 15.70 -61.70 10.24
C ILE A 19 16.20 -60.29 9.97
N ARG A 20 15.56 -59.65 8.97
CA ARG A 20 15.40 -58.20 8.78
C ARG A 20 16.65 -57.33 8.99
N GLU A 21 17.43 -57.17 7.93
CA GLU A 21 17.96 -55.84 7.63
C GLU A 21 16.85 -55.04 6.94
N LEU A 22 16.03 -54.38 7.76
CA LEU A 22 15.33 -53.18 7.33
C LEU A 22 16.42 -52.15 7.06
N SER A 23 16.77 -51.99 5.78
CA SER A 23 17.50 -50.85 5.26
C SER A 23 16.81 -49.59 5.81
N MET A 24 17.41 -49.00 6.85
CA MET A 24 17.13 -47.64 7.23
C MET A 24 17.67 -46.80 6.09
N THR A 25 16.79 -46.43 5.16
CA THR A 25 16.99 -45.29 4.28
C THR A 25 17.33 -44.12 5.18
N THR A 26 18.63 -43.86 5.32
CA THR A 26 19.16 -42.64 5.88
C THR A 26 18.50 -41.51 5.12
N ALA A 27 17.65 -40.74 5.80
CA ALA A 27 17.21 -39.44 5.30
C ALA A 27 18.47 -38.70 4.84
N PRO A 28 18.48 -38.09 3.65
CA PRO A 28 19.66 -37.40 3.16
C PRO A 28 20.09 -36.39 4.24
N MET A 29 21.32 -36.60 4.73
CA MET A 29 22.00 -35.71 5.65
C MET A 29 21.84 -34.28 5.16
N GLN A 30 21.58 -33.38 6.12
CA GLN A 30 21.62 -31.92 6.01
C GLN A 30 22.49 -31.46 4.84
N SER A 31 21.88 -31.29 3.65
CA SER A 31 22.53 -30.58 2.57
C SER A 31 22.69 -29.16 3.07
N GLU A 32 23.90 -28.62 3.00
CA GLU A 32 24.13 -27.18 3.11
C GLU A 32 23.02 -26.48 2.35
N ARG A 33 22.16 -25.73 3.05
CA ARG A 33 21.12 -24.97 2.37
C ARG A 33 21.85 -24.05 1.41
N PRO A 34 21.56 -24.08 0.10
CA PRO A 34 22.34 -23.29 -0.81
C PRO A 34 22.10 -21.81 -0.45
N GLU A 35 23.17 -21.10 -0.10
CA GLU A 35 23.18 -19.69 0.27
C GLU A 35 22.27 -18.81 -0.63
N PRO A 36 22.19 -19.04 -1.97
CA PRO A 36 21.27 -18.29 -2.83
C PRO A 36 19.77 -18.46 -2.50
N PHE A 37 19.35 -19.65 -2.05
CA PHE A 37 17.94 -19.88 -1.69
C PHE A 37 17.55 -19.20 -0.38
N GLU A 38 18.45 -19.18 0.61
CA GLU A 38 18.19 -18.47 1.86
C GLU A 38 18.11 -16.95 1.62
N LEU A 39 18.99 -16.43 0.77
CA LEU A 39 18.99 -15.02 0.37
C LEU A 39 17.73 -14.65 -0.42
N PHE A 40 17.38 -15.43 -1.44
CA PHE A 40 16.14 -15.23 -2.22
C PHE A 40 14.92 -15.22 -1.29
N CYS A 41 14.78 -16.22 -0.42
CA CYS A 41 13.64 -16.31 0.50
C CYS A 41 13.59 -15.13 1.46
N SER A 42 14.74 -14.63 1.90
CA SER A 42 14.83 -13.44 2.76
C SER A 42 14.34 -12.18 2.03
N GLN A 43 14.83 -11.96 0.80
CA GLN A 43 14.42 -10.82 -0.01
C GLN A 43 12.96 -10.88 -0.41
N PHE A 44 12.45 -12.05 -0.82
CA PHE A 44 11.05 -12.26 -1.15
C PHE A 44 10.11 -11.94 0.04
N ARG A 45 10.47 -12.39 1.24
CA ARG A 45 9.72 -12.03 2.47
C ARG A 45 9.74 -10.52 2.71
N SER A 46 10.90 -9.89 2.60
CA SER A 46 11.05 -8.43 2.74
C SER A 46 10.18 -7.65 1.74
N GLN A 47 10.11 -8.08 0.47
CA GLN A 47 9.25 -7.45 -0.53
C GLN A 47 7.76 -7.61 -0.21
N ARG A 48 7.33 -8.78 0.27
CA ARG A 48 5.94 -8.99 0.73
C ARG A 48 5.60 -8.11 1.93
N ASP A 49 6.48 -8.02 2.92
CA ASP A 49 6.29 -7.14 4.07
C ASP A 49 6.21 -5.66 3.64
N ALA A 50 7.02 -5.25 2.66
CA ALA A 50 6.97 -3.91 2.09
C ALA A 50 5.63 -3.61 1.41
N ILE A 51 5.04 -4.56 0.68
CA ILE A 51 3.68 -4.40 0.10
C ILE A 51 2.63 -4.26 1.20
N VAL A 52 2.72 -5.05 2.27
CA VAL A 52 1.80 -4.94 3.41
C VAL A 52 1.90 -3.54 4.03
N LEU A 53 3.12 -3.05 4.27
CA LEU A 53 3.35 -1.70 4.81
C LEU A 53 2.85 -0.60 3.85
N LEU A 54 3.08 -0.73 2.54
CA LEU A 54 2.54 0.19 1.54
C LEU A 54 1.02 0.32 1.62
N ARG A 55 0.31 -0.81 1.72
CA ARG A 55 -1.15 -0.83 1.89
C ARG A 55 -1.58 -0.16 3.18
N GLN A 56 -0.88 -0.42 4.29
CA GLN A 56 -1.21 0.21 5.58
C GLN A 56 -0.99 1.73 5.54
N LEU A 57 0.09 2.21 4.93
CA LEU A 57 0.35 3.64 4.74
C LEU A 57 -0.69 4.30 3.83
N HIS A 58 -1.08 3.62 2.76
CA HIS A 58 -2.15 4.09 1.86
C HIS A 58 -3.47 4.27 2.59
N HIS A 59 -3.87 3.28 3.38
CA HIS A 59 -5.08 3.38 4.21
C HIS A 59 -4.95 4.40 5.34
N MET A 60 -3.75 4.58 5.90
CA MET A 60 -3.48 5.61 6.90
C MET A 60 -3.66 7.00 6.29
N SER A 61 -3.07 7.26 5.11
CA SER A 61 -3.22 8.53 4.38
C SER A 61 -4.70 8.84 4.12
N LYS A 62 -5.47 7.86 3.61
CA LYS A 62 -6.94 7.97 3.44
C LYS A 62 -7.64 8.39 4.73
N ALA A 63 -7.30 7.75 5.85
CA ALA A 63 -7.96 7.99 7.12
C ALA A 63 -7.62 9.38 7.68
N VAL A 64 -6.37 9.81 7.60
CA VAL A 64 -5.91 11.16 8.01
C VAL A 64 -6.51 12.24 7.12
N GLN A 65 -6.61 12.01 5.81
CA GLN A 65 -7.29 12.93 4.88
C GLN A 65 -8.77 13.12 5.24
N ARG A 66 -9.46 12.03 5.61
CA ARG A 66 -10.86 12.07 6.06
C ARG A 66 -10.96 12.77 7.41
N HIS A 67 -10.01 12.53 8.32
CA HIS A 67 -9.93 13.18 9.63
C HIS A 67 -9.82 14.70 9.46
N ARG A 68 -8.88 15.18 8.63
CA ARG A 68 -8.73 16.60 8.27
C ARG A 68 -10.04 17.21 7.78
N GLY A 69 -10.74 16.54 6.87
CA GLY A 69 -11.99 17.08 6.34
C GLY A 69 -13.11 17.15 7.38
N MET A 70 -13.14 16.21 8.33
CA MET A 70 -14.13 16.20 9.42
C MET A 70 -13.79 17.22 10.52
N THR A 71 -12.52 17.35 10.94
CA THR A 71 -12.10 18.36 11.91
C THR A 71 -12.39 19.75 11.39
N MET A 72 -12.08 20.03 10.12
CA MET A 72 -12.44 21.30 9.50
C MET A 72 -13.95 21.57 9.54
N ALA A 73 -14.79 20.59 9.20
CA ALA A 73 -16.24 20.78 9.27
C ALA A 73 -16.74 21.04 10.71
N LEU A 74 -16.14 20.36 11.70
CA LEU A 74 -16.46 20.54 13.11
C LEU A 74 -16.01 21.92 13.63
N LEU A 75 -14.82 22.38 13.25
CA LEU A 75 -14.30 23.72 13.56
C LEU A 75 -15.16 24.84 12.94
N ALA A 76 -15.81 24.56 11.80
CA ALA A 76 -16.80 25.46 11.21
C ALA A 76 -18.15 25.46 11.97
N GLY A 77 -18.34 24.58 12.95
CA GLY A 77 -19.56 24.45 13.75
C GLY A 77 -20.55 23.39 13.25
N ASN A 78 -20.19 22.56 12.26
CA ASN A 78 -21.08 21.50 11.78
C ASN A 78 -20.93 20.21 12.60
N THR A 79 -21.78 20.07 13.62
CA THR A 79 -21.81 18.92 14.54
C THR A 79 -22.30 17.61 13.93
N MET A 80 -22.81 17.60 12.68
CA MET A 80 -23.25 16.36 12.02
C MET A 80 -22.11 15.36 11.82
N PHE A 81 -20.85 15.81 11.87
CA PHE A 81 -19.67 14.97 11.72
C PHE A 81 -19.21 14.31 13.03
N GLU A 82 -19.71 14.68 14.21
CA GLU A 82 -19.18 14.24 15.51
C GLU A 82 -19.19 12.71 15.68
N GLY A 83 -20.29 12.05 15.34
CA GLY A 83 -20.44 10.61 15.49
C GLY A 83 -19.46 9.83 14.60
N ASP A 84 -19.39 10.19 13.31
CA ASP A 84 -18.47 9.59 12.36
C ASP A 84 -17.01 9.89 12.71
N PHE A 85 -16.74 11.09 13.23
CA PHE A 85 -15.41 11.52 13.64
C PHE A 85 -14.87 10.68 14.80
N ALA A 86 -15.67 10.44 15.85
CA ALA A 86 -15.26 9.60 16.98
C ALA A 86 -15.04 8.12 16.58
N ILE A 87 -15.72 7.64 15.55
CA ILE A 87 -15.45 6.33 14.96
C ILE A 87 -14.11 6.37 14.20
N LEU A 88 -13.88 7.41 13.40
CA LEU A 88 -12.68 7.57 12.61
C LEU A 88 -11.42 7.70 13.47
N GLN A 89 -11.43 8.47 14.56
CA GLN A 89 -10.28 8.58 15.48
C GLN A 89 -9.82 7.20 15.97
N ARG A 90 -10.76 6.39 16.48
CA ARG A 90 -10.47 5.01 16.92
C ARG A 90 -9.97 4.11 15.80
N GLN A 91 -10.45 4.32 14.58
CA GLN A 91 -9.95 3.57 13.41
C GLN A 91 -8.51 3.96 13.07
N VAL A 92 -8.17 5.25 13.14
CA VAL A 92 -6.80 5.72 12.89
C VAL A 92 -5.84 5.18 13.94
N GLU A 93 -6.21 5.26 15.23
CA GLU A 93 -5.40 4.71 16.34
C GLU A 93 -5.10 3.23 16.14
N ARG A 94 -6.11 2.43 15.79
CA ARG A 94 -5.92 0.99 15.52
C ARG A 94 -5.02 0.73 14.32
N ARG A 95 -5.14 1.54 13.26
CA ARG A 95 -4.28 1.45 12.07
C ARG A 95 -2.84 1.83 12.40
N LEU A 96 -2.63 2.85 13.21
CA LEU A 96 -1.30 3.28 13.65
C LEU A 96 -0.63 2.17 14.45
N ALA A 97 -1.32 1.64 15.47
CA ALA A 97 -0.79 0.55 16.27
C ALA A 97 -0.46 -0.70 15.41
N SER A 98 -1.32 -1.01 14.43
CA SER A 98 -1.06 -2.12 13.50
C SER A 98 0.17 -1.85 12.63
N LEU A 99 0.28 -0.64 12.08
CA LEU A 99 1.41 -0.21 11.26
C LEU A 99 2.73 -0.25 12.04
N GLU A 100 2.74 0.22 13.29
CA GLU A 100 3.90 0.17 14.18
C GLU A 100 4.34 -1.28 14.43
N ILE A 101 3.39 -2.20 14.68
CA ILE A 101 3.68 -3.63 14.86
C ILE A 101 4.26 -4.24 13.57
N PHE A 102 3.67 -3.96 12.41
CA PHE A 102 4.19 -4.45 11.13
C PHE A 102 5.57 -3.86 10.80
N ALA A 103 5.80 -2.58 11.12
CA ALA A 103 7.08 -1.91 10.91
C ALA A 103 8.17 -2.54 11.79
N ALA A 104 7.87 -2.82 13.06
CA ALA A 104 8.78 -3.50 13.97
C ALA A 104 9.11 -4.94 13.52
N ALA A 105 8.15 -5.64 12.91
CA ALA A 105 8.36 -6.99 12.37
C ALA A 105 9.11 -6.99 11.04
N GLY A 106 8.94 -5.96 10.20
CA GLY A 106 9.51 -5.86 8.86
C GLY A 106 10.98 -5.42 8.81
N GLY A 107 11.67 -5.33 9.95
CA GLY A 107 13.07 -4.91 10.02
C GLY A 107 13.29 -3.48 9.51
N ASP A 108 14.25 -3.29 8.60
CA ASP A 108 14.67 -1.97 8.12
C ASP A 108 13.78 -1.38 7.00
N LEU A 109 12.55 -1.87 6.86
CA LEU A 109 11.61 -1.35 5.88
C LEU A 109 11.19 0.09 6.19
N LEU A 110 10.91 0.40 7.46
CA LEU A 110 10.69 1.74 7.99
C LEU A 110 11.68 2.03 9.12
N SER A 111 12.36 3.17 9.07
CA SER A 111 13.33 3.51 10.10
C SER A 111 12.64 3.81 11.44
N GLU A 112 13.35 3.67 12.56
CA GLU A 112 12.85 4.09 13.89
C GLU A 112 12.39 5.56 13.88
N ARG A 113 13.10 6.40 13.11
CA ARG A 113 12.73 7.81 12.92
C ARG A 113 11.37 7.94 12.22
N ASP A 114 11.12 7.15 11.18
CA ASP A 114 9.84 7.18 10.48
C ASP A 114 8.70 6.76 11.43
N GLN A 115 8.91 5.69 12.21
CA GLN A 115 7.94 5.21 13.19
C GLN A 115 7.64 6.27 14.26
N GLN A 116 8.67 6.90 14.82
CA GLN A 116 8.50 7.97 15.80
C GLN A 116 7.79 9.20 15.21
N ASN A 117 8.10 9.56 13.96
CA ASN A 117 7.44 10.67 13.27
C ASN A 117 5.96 10.39 13.07
N LEU A 118 5.58 9.17 12.66
CA LEU A 118 4.18 8.76 12.51
C LEU A 118 3.42 8.90 13.83
N HIS A 119 4.00 8.38 14.92
CA HIS A 119 3.42 8.44 16.25
C HIS A 119 3.22 9.89 16.72
N ASN A 120 4.26 10.71 16.61
CA ASN A 120 4.23 12.10 17.03
C ASN A 120 3.23 12.92 16.20
N ALA A 121 3.24 12.75 14.88
CA ALA A 121 2.35 13.48 13.99
C ALA A 121 0.88 13.16 14.29
N TRP A 122 0.53 11.90 14.52
CA TRP A 122 -0.82 11.52 14.92
C TRP A 122 -1.22 12.12 16.27
N ASN A 123 -0.36 12.03 17.29
CA ASN A 123 -0.64 12.62 18.59
C ASN A 123 -0.88 14.13 18.49
N THR A 124 -0.10 14.83 17.66
CA THR A 124 -0.28 16.28 17.42
C THR A 124 -1.63 16.60 16.80
N ILE A 125 -2.11 15.84 15.80
CA ILE A 125 -3.36 16.18 15.11
C ILE A 125 -4.63 15.62 15.76
N SER A 126 -4.49 14.64 16.65
CA SER A 126 -5.61 13.99 17.32
C SER A 126 -5.93 14.63 18.68
N ALA A 127 -4.92 15.19 19.35
CA ALA A 127 -5.08 15.88 20.62
C ALA A 127 -5.46 17.35 20.41
N ASP A 128 -6.40 17.83 21.22
CA ASP A 128 -6.78 19.25 21.33
C ASP A 128 -7.13 19.99 20.03
N TRP A 129 -7.43 19.25 18.95
CA TRP A 129 -7.76 19.81 17.64
C TRP A 129 -8.92 20.81 17.68
N GLN A 130 -9.81 20.73 18.68
CA GLN A 130 -10.93 21.65 18.86
C GLN A 130 -10.48 23.09 19.18
N ASN A 131 -9.26 23.25 19.69
CA ASN A 131 -8.68 24.53 20.05
C ASN A 131 -7.72 25.08 18.98
N ASP A 132 -7.51 24.34 17.89
CA ASP A 132 -6.65 24.76 16.79
C ASP A 132 -7.30 25.90 15.99
N ASP A 133 -6.47 26.80 15.47
CA ASP A 133 -6.86 27.58 14.30
C ASP A 133 -7.12 26.65 13.11
N VAL A 134 -8.13 26.94 12.30
CA VAL A 134 -8.50 26.07 11.16
C VAL A 134 -7.36 25.90 10.15
N ILE A 135 -6.53 26.93 9.96
CA ILE A 135 -5.39 26.87 9.05
C ILE A 135 -4.31 25.98 9.67
N ASP A 136 -3.99 26.16 10.95
CA ASP A 136 -3.01 25.31 11.64
C ASP A 136 -3.44 23.84 11.61
N ASN A 137 -4.71 23.56 11.91
CA ASN A 137 -5.28 22.22 11.81
C ASN A 137 -5.09 21.65 10.39
N PHE A 138 -5.43 22.43 9.36
CA PHE A 138 -5.26 22.03 7.97
C PHE A 138 -3.80 21.73 7.61
N GLU A 139 -2.86 22.59 8.00
CA GLU A 139 -1.44 22.46 7.66
C GLU A 139 -0.78 21.30 8.41
N LEU A 140 -1.07 21.09 9.69
CA LEU A 140 -0.56 19.96 10.47
C LEU A 140 -0.96 18.62 9.85
N HIS A 141 -2.23 18.48 9.48
CA HIS A 141 -2.71 17.27 8.78
C HIS A 141 -2.06 17.11 7.40
N SER A 142 -1.95 18.21 6.64
CA SER A 142 -1.32 18.20 5.31
C SER A 142 0.13 17.75 5.39
N HIS A 143 0.87 18.22 6.39
CA HIS A 143 2.24 17.81 6.64
C HIS A 143 2.34 16.33 6.99
N PHE A 144 1.46 15.82 7.84
CA PHE A 144 1.44 14.38 8.17
C PHE A 144 1.18 13.52 6.92
N ILE A 145 0.24 13.91 6.06
CA ILE A 145 -0.04 13.20 4.80
C ILE A 145 1.17 13.23 3.86
N GLU A 146 1.89 14.33 3.78
CA GLU A 146 3.13 14.43 3.00
C GLU A 146 4.21 13.46 3.50
N GLN A 147 4.35 13.30 4.82
CA GLN A 147 5.26 12.32 5.40
C GLN A 147 4.86 10.88 5.02
N LEU A 148 3.56 10.55 5.13
CA LEU A 148 3.02 9.24 4.71
C LEU A 148 3.32 8.96 3.23
N HIS A 149 3.14 9.96 2.37
CA HIS A 149 3.43 9.84 0.94
C HIS A 149 4.92 9.64 0.66
N SER A 150 5.79 10.34 1.37
CA SER A 150 7.24 10.13 1.26
C SER A 150 7.63 8.70 1.62
N MET A 151 7.09 8.14 2.71
CA MET A 151 7.32 6.75 3.11
C MET A 151 6.81 5.75 2.07
N MET A 152 5.62 5.99 1.48
CA MET A 152 5.10 5.15 0.40
C MET A 152 6.04 5.12 -0.81
N VAL A 153 6.53 6.28 -1.26
CA VAL A 153 7.46 6.34 -2.40
C VAL A 153 8.78 5.63 -2.08
N GLN A 154 9.30 5.76 -0.85
CA GLN A 154 10.53 5.08 -0.44
C GLN A 154 10.36 3.56 -0.41
N LEU A 155 9.24 3.05 0.12
CA LEU A 155 8.95 1.62 0.13
C LEU A 155 8.71 1.07 -1.28
N ALA A 156 7.99 1.80 -2.13
CA ALA A 156 7.75 1.40 -3.52
C ALA A 156 9.06 1.18 -4.27
N LYS A 157 10.04 2.07 -4.10
CA LYS A 157 11.39 1.92 -4.68
C LYS A 157 12.11 0.65 -4.24
N LYS A 158 11.94 0.22 -2.98
CA LYS A 158 12.56 -1.01 -2.46
C LYS A 158 12.03 -2.28 -3.14
N ILE A 159 10.87 -2.20 -3.80
CA ILE A 159 10.21 -3.32 -4.47
C ILE A 159 10.07 -3.14 -5.98
N GLU A 160 10.78 -2.19 -6.60
CA GLU A 160 10.75 -1.97 -8.04
C GLU A 160 11.37 -3.12 -8.84
N ARG A 161 12.38 -3.79 -8.26
CA ARG A 161 13.13 -4.88 -8.89
C ARG A 161 12.63 -6.24 -8.36
N PRO A 162 12.22 -7.18 -9.22
CA PRO A 162 11.93 -8.55 -8.83
C PRO A 162 13.13 -9.22 -8.17
N VAL A 163 12.89 -10.18 -7.26
CA VAL A 163 13.95 -10.84 -6.50
C VAL A 163 14.78 -11.73 -7.41
N SER A 164 14.15 -12.41 -8.36
CA SER A 164 14.85 -13.24 -9.35
C SER A 164 15.88 -12.41 -10.13
N ALA A 165 15.49 -11.21 -10.59
CA ALA A 165 16.37 -10.28 -11.28
C ALA A 165 17.50 -9.77 -10.37
N ALA A 166 17.24 -9.56 -9.08
CA ALA A 166 18.27 -9.24 -8.07
C ALA A 166 19.31 -10.37 -7.95
N MET A 167 18.85 -11.62 -7.88
CA MET A 167 19.75 -12.78 -7.76
C MET A 167 20.66 -12.98 -8.97
N VAL A 168 20.15 -12.75 -10.19
CA VAL A 168 20.97 -12.92 -11.40
C VAL A 168 22.09 -11.89 -11.45
N GLU A 169 21.79 -10.59 -11.33
CA GLU A 169 22.83 -9.57 -11.54
C GLU A 169 23.77 -9.43 -10.33
N ASP A 170 23.25 -9.59 -9.11
CA ASP A 170 24.03 -9.32 -7.89
C ASP A 170 24.78 -10.56 -7.41
N HIS A 171 24.27 -11.76 -7.74
CA HIS A 171 24.80 -13.04 -7.24
C HIS A 171 25.11 -14.06 -8.34
N GLY A 172 24.95 -13.71 -9.62
CA GLY A 172 25.30 -14.58 -10.75
C GLY A 172 24.44 -15.84 -10.85
N ALA A 173 23.22 -15.81 -10.32
CA ALA A 173 22.32 -16.95 -10.39
C ALA A 173 21.89 -17.26 -11.85
N GLU A 174 21.76 -18.54 -12.19
CA GLU A 174 21.21 -18.98 -13.47
C GLU A 174 19.68 -19.02 -13.38
N LEU A 175 18.99 -18.29 -14.26
CA LEU A 175 17.53 -18.29 -14.36
C LEU A 175 17.10 -18.75 -15.75
N ILE A 176 16.16 -19.70 -15.79
CA ILE A 176 15.56 -20.18 -17.03
C ILE A 176 14.69 -19.04 -17.61
N GLY A 177 14.99 -18.59 -18.83
CA GLY A 177 14.17 -17.59 -19.55
C GLY A 177 14.48 -16.12 -19.24
N SER A 178 15.70 -15.80 -18.80
CA SER A 178 16.11 -14.44 -18.38
C SER A 178 15.85 -13.30 -19.38
N GLU A 179 15.78 -13.58 -20.68
CA GLU A 179 15.51 -12.56 -21.72
C GLU A 179 14.08 -12.02 -21.69
N GLU A 180 13.10 -12.73 -21.11
CA GLU A 180 11.69 -12.29 -21.02
C GLU A 180 11.39 -11.40 -19.80
N ASN A 181 12.35 -11.21 -18.88
CA ASN A 181 12.12 -10.47 -17.63
C ASN A 181 12.21 -8.94 -17.76
N TYR A 182 12.91 -8.42 -18.78
CA TYR A 182 13.12 -6.98 -18.93
C TYR A 182 11.83 -6.16 -19.13
N PRO A 183 10.83 -6.61 -19.93
CA PRO A 183 9.54 -5.93 -20.02
C PRO A 183 8.76 -5.91 -18.70
N LYS A 184 8.91 -6.92 -17.84
CA LYS A 184 8.17 -7.02 -16.57
C LYS A 184 8.65 -6.01 -15.53
N ILE A 185 9.96 -5.80 -15.42
CA ILE A 185 10.55 -4.80 -14.51
C ILE A 185 10.01 -3.40 -14.84
N PHE A 186 9.98 -3.05 -16.13
CA PHE A 186 9.44 -1.76 -16.56
C PHE A 186 7.94 -1.61 -16.22
N LYS A 187 7.14 -2.65 -16.46
CA LYS A 187 5.72 -2.68 -16.08
C LYS A 187 5.54 -2.47 -14.57
N GLN A 188 6.38 -3.10 -13.75
CA GLN A 188 6.39 -2.98 -12.29
C GLN A 188 6.75 -1.59 -11.80
N ILE A 189 7.83 -0.99 -12.30
CA ILE A 189 8.24 0.37 -11.97
C ILE A 189 7.13 1.38 -12.31
N GLU A 190 6.58 1.28 -13.52
CA GLU A 190 5.52 2.19 -13.98
C GLU A 190 4.26 2.04 -13.13
N LEU A 191 3.84 0.80 -12.83
CA LEU A 191 2.68 0.55 -11.98
C LEU A 191 2.90 1.06 -10.55
N LEU A 192 4.06 0.80 -9.95
CA LEU A 192 4.40 1.29 -8.60
C LEU A 192 4.41 2.81 -8.54
N ASN A 193 5.02 3.50 -9.52
CA ASN A 193 4.97 4.95 -9.61
C ASN A 193 3.53 5.47 -9.79
N PHE A 194 2.69 4.76 -10.54
CA PHE A 194 1.29 5.14 -10.71
C PHE A 194 0.48 5.01 -9.40
N ILE A 195 0.61 3.90 -8.66
CA ILE A 195 -0.23 3.61 -7.48
C ILE A 195 0.33 4.15 -6.16
N ALA A 196 1.65 4.25 -6.00
CA ALA A 196 2.28 4.70 -4.75
C ALA A 196 2.67 6.18 -4.76
N LYS A 197 2.62 6.84 -5.93
CA LYS A 197 2.96 8.27 -6.07
C LYS A 197 1.86 9.07 -6.75
N GLN A 198 1.60 8.82 -8.04
CA GLN A 198 0.73 9.70 -8.84
C GLN A 198 -0.73 9.69 -8.35
N THR A 199 -1.25 8.51 -8.02
CA THR A 199 -2.61 8.35 -7.51
C THR A 199 -2.78 8.98 -6.12
N PRO A 200 -1.91 8.71 -5.12
CA PRO A 200 -1.94 9.41 -3.83
C PRO A 200 -1.81 10.93 -3.95
N GLU A 201 -0.93 11.44 -4.82
CA GLU A 201 -0.80 12.88 -5.06
C GLU A 201 -2.11 13.52 -5.53
N MET A 202 -2.78 12.90 -6.50
CA MET A 202 -4.09 13.36 -6.99
C MET A 202 -5.16 13.31 -5.91
N VAL A 203 -5.22 12.20 -5.16
CA VAL A 203 -6.17 12.03 -4.06
C VAL A 203 -5.96 13.11 -2.99
N GLU A 204 -4.73 13.46 -2.67
CA GLU A 204 -4.45 14.51 -1.70
C GLU A 204 -4.92 15.89 -2.18
N GLN A 205 -4.76 16.21 -3.48
CA GLN A 205 -5.32 17.47 -4.00
C GLN A 205 -6.84 17.52 -3.87
N LEU A 206 -7.53 16.41 -4.16
CA LEU A 206 -8.98 16.30 -3.95
C LEU A 206 -9.36 16.39 -2.47
N ALA A 207 -8.60 15.77 -1.58
CA ALA A 207 -8.86 15.78 -0.16
C ALA A 207 -8.65 17.18 0.47
N ARG A 208 -7.66 17.95 -0.02
CA ARG A 208 -7.45 19.36 0.37
C ARG A 208 -8.63 20.22 -0.05
N MET A 209 -9.01 20.12 -1.32
CA MET A 209 -10.18 20.83 -1.86
C MET A 209 -11.45 20.46 -1.09
N ARG A 210 -11.67 19.16 -0.80
CA ARG A 210 -12.79 18.67 0.01
C ARG A 210 -12.84 19.34 1.37
N GLY A 211 -11.73 19.35 2.12
CA GLY A 211 -11.68 19.94 3.46
C GLY A 211 -12.03 21.43 3.45
N LEU A 212 -11.39 22.19 2.55
CA LEU A 212 -11.60 23.63 2.41
C LEU A 212 -13.03 23.97 1.96
N ALA A 213 -13.57 23.28 0.96
CA ALA A 213 -14.93 23.50 0.48
C ALA A 213 -15.99 23.09 1.52
N THR A 214 -15.74 21.99 2.25
CA THR A 214 -16.64 21.54 3.33
C THR A 214 -16.67 22.55 4.47
N TYR A 215 -15.51 23.10 4.86
CA TYR A 215 -15.43 24.17 5.85
C TYR A 215 -16.24 25.39 5.42
N ALA A 216 -15.98 25.92 4.22
CA ALA A 216 -16.66 27.12 3.73
C ALA A 216 -18.18 26.92 3.67
N ALA A 217 -18.64 25.79 3.14
CA ALA A 217 -20.06 25.45 3.11
C ALA A 217 -20.68 25.22 4.49
N ALA A 218 -19.91 24.75 5.48
CA ALA A 218 -20.39 24.59 6.86
C ALA A 218 -20.49 25.95 7.57
N LYS A 219 -19.55 26.86 7.28
CA LYS A 219 -19.55 28.23 7.81
C LYS A 219 -20.62 29.10 7.16
N GLY A 220 -20.99 28.80 5.91
CA GLY A 220 -21.91 29.60 5.08
C GLY A 220 -21.21 30.72 4.29
N GLU A 221 -19.91 30.87 4.46
CA GLU A 221 -19.08 31.85 3.75
C GLU A 221 -17.67 31.30 3.51
N CYS A 222 -16.98 31.83 2.48
CA CYS A 222 -15.60 31.50 2.20
C CYS A 222 -14.69 32.67 2.61
N GLU A 223 -14.04 32.54 3.76
CA GLU A 223 -13.12 33.54 4.29
C GLU A 223 -11.95 33.84 3.33
N TYR A 224 -11.47 35.08 3.31
CA TYR A 224 -10.47 35.55 2.32
C TYR A 224 -9.20 34.70 2.24
N TYR A 225 -8.65 34.27 3.38
CA TYR A 225 -7.44 33.44 3.41
C TYR A 225 -7.69 32.02 2.88
N LEU A 226 -8.90 31.49 3.11
CA LEU A 226 -9.29 30.16 2.66
C LEU A 226 -9.73 30.16 1.18
N ASP A 227 -10.33 31.25 0.68
CA ASP A 227 -10.67 31.44 -0.74
C ASP A 227 -9.44 31.23 -1.63
N ARG A 228 -8.32 31.89 -1.30
CA ARG A 228 -7.06 31.76 -2.06
C ARG A 228 -6.54 30.32 -2.05
N LYS A 229 -6.56 29.66 -0.89
CA LYS A 229 -6.13 28.26 -0.75
C LYS A 229 -7.05 27.30 -1.53
N LEU A 230 -8.36 27.52 -1.50
CA LEU A 230 -9.33 26.69 -2.20
C LEU A 230 -9.23 26.86 -3.72
N ARG A 231 -9.06 28.09 -4.22
CA ARG A 231 -8.78 28.35 -5.65
C ARG A 231 -7.50 27.65 -6.11
N PHE A 232 -6.45 27.72 -5.30
CA PHE A 232 -5.20 27.02 -5.59
C PHE A 232 -5.42 25.50 -5.62
N ALA A 233 -6.09 24.93 -4.62
CA ALA A 233 -6.41 23.50 -4.58
C ALA A 233 -7.23 23.06 -5.80
N LEU A 234 -8.24 23.84 -6.20
CA LEU A 234 -9.06 23.59 -7.39
C LEU A 234 -8.20 23.52 -8.67
N GLN A 235 -7.27 24.46 -8.82
CA GLN A 235 -6.33 24.47 -9.96
C GLN A 235 -5.37 23.28 -9.95
N CYS A 236 -4.88 22.89 -8.76
CA CYS A 236 -4.06 21.70 -8.58
C CYS A 236 -4.82 20.44 -8.98
N VAL A 237 -6.08 20.29 -8.56
CA VAL A 237 -6.92 19.15 -8.94
C VAL A 237 -7.11 19.08 -10.45
N ARG A 238 -7.46 20.19 -11.12
CA ARG A 238 -7.62 20.24 -12.58
C ARG A 238 -6.35 19.80 -13.31
N THR A 239 -5.20 20.33 -12.89
CA THR A 239 -3.91 20.04 -13.52
C THR A 239 -3.46 18.58 -13.28
N GLN A 240 -3.61 18.10 -12.04
CA GLN A 240 -3.19 16.75 -11.67
C GLN A 240 -4.12 15.69 -12.25
N HIS A 241 -5.43 15.99 -12.35
CA HIS A 241 -6.38 15.10 -13.01
C HIS A 241 -5.95 14.81 -14.45
N GLU A 242 -5.65 15.84 -15.23
CA GLU A 242 -5.32 15.64 -16.64
C GLU A 242 -4.06 14.77 -16.81
N LYS A 243 -3.04 15.01 -15.97
CA LYS A 243 -1.84 14.16 -15.92
C LYS A 243 -2.18 12.72 -15.57
N LEU A 244 -2.97 12.50 -14.52
CA LEU A 244 -3.33 11.16 -14.06
C LEU A 244 -4.21 10.44 -15.08
N ARG A 245 -5.11 11.14 -15.77
CA ARG A 245 -5.97 10.59 -16.83
C ARG A 245 -5.14 10.03 -17.98
N LEU A 246 -4.15 10.80 -18.46
CA LEU A 246 -3.23 10.34 -19.51
C LEU A 246 -2.39 9.14 -19.05
N GLN A 247 -1.93 9.14 -17.80
CA GLN A 247 -1.20 7.99 -17.26
C GLN A 247 -2.10 6.76 -17.08
N ALA A 248 -3.37 6.94 -16.69
CA ALA A 248 -4.34 5.85 -16.59
C ALA A 248 -4.59 5.20 -17.96
N GLU A 249 -4.72 5.98 -19.03
CA GLU A 249 -4.83 5.47 -20.41
C GLU A 249 -3.57 4.70 -20.83
N ARG A 250 -2.38 5.21 -20.48
CA ARG A 250 -1.11 4.49 -20.71
C ARG A 250 -1.05 3.18 -19.93
N MET A 251 -1.47 3.16 -18.67
CA MET A 251 -1.49 1.96 -17.82
C MET A 251 -2.44 0.89 -18.38
N GLN A 252 -3.60 1.26 -18.91
CA GLN A 252 -4.51 0.31 -19.58
C GLN A 252 -3.82 -0.46 -20.70
N ASN A 253 -3.02 0.25 -21.51
CA ASN A 253 -2.30 -0.35 -22.63
C ASN A 253 -1.13 -1.22 -22.17
N ILE A 254 -0.35 -0.75 -21.19
CA ILE A 254 0.85 -1.45 -20.70
C ILE A 254 0.49 -2.73 -19.93
N LEU A 255 -0.60 -2.70 -19.17
CA LEU A 255 -1.02 -3.78 -18.27
C LEU A 255 -1.92 -4.81 -18.96
N GLU A 256 -2.37 -4.57 -20.19
CA GLU A 256 -3.13 -5.52 -21.01
C GLU A 256 -4.35 -6.11 -20.26
N GLY A 257 -5.01 -5.29 -19.45
CA GLY A 257 -6.18 -5.69 -18.66
C GLY A 257 -5.88 -6.28 -17.28
N ALA A 258 -4.62 -6.37 -16.85
CA ALA A 258 -4.26 -6.85 -15.50
C ALA A 258 -4.82 -5.95 -14.37
N LEU A 259 -5.10 -4.68 -14.66
CA LEU A 259 -5.72 -3.73 -13.72
C LEU A 259 -7.02 -3.14 -14.29
N PRO A 260 -8.16 -3.85 -14.25
CA PRO A 260 -9.41 -3.37 -14.86
C PRO A 260 -9.96 -2.09 -14.22
N SER A 261 -9.72 -1.90 -12.91
CA SER A 261 -10.25 -0.77 -12.14
C SER A 261 -9.70 0.58 -12.57
N VAL A 262 -8.57 0.64 -13.29
CA VAL A 262 -8.02 1.89 -13.84
C VAL A 262 -9.01 2.60 -14.76
N SER A 263 -9.95 1.87 -15.38
CA SER A 263 -11.04 2.43 -16.20
C SER A 263 -12.04 3.27 -15.39
N TYR A 264 -12.10 3.08 -14.07
CA TYR A 264 -12.99 3.85 -13.20
C TYR A 264 -12.57 5.31 -13.07
N ILE A 265 -11.28 5.64 -13.23
CA ILE A 265 -10.80 7.03 -13.26
C ILE A 265 -11.54 7.83 -14.35
N LYS A 266 -11.62 7.26 -15.56
CA LYS A 266 -12.36 7.88 -16.68
C LYS A 266 -13.86 7.89 -16.43
N THR A 267 -14.40 6.81 -15.85
CA THR A 267 -15.85 6.70 -15.57
C THR A 267 -16.33 7.76 -14.57
N TYR A 268 -15.46 8.20 -13.65
CA TYR A 268 -15.77 9.21 -12.64
C TYR A 268 -15.45 10.65 -13.05
N GLU A 269 -14.91 10.88 -14.25
CA GLU A 269 -14.52 12.20 -14.76
C GLU A 269 -15.68 13.20 -14.72
N LEU A 270 -16.89 12.80 -15.15
CA LEU A 270 -18.06 13.69 -15.11
C LEU A 270 -18.46 14.08 -13.69
N LYS A 271 -18.37 13.15 -12.73
CA LYS A 271 -18.65 13.45 -11.31
C LYS A 271 -17.62 14.42 -10.74
N LEU A 272 -16.36 14.26 -11.12
CA LEU A 272 -15.30 15.19 -10.73
C LEU A 272 -15.52 16.58 -11.34
N MET A 273 -15.84 16.69 -12.63
CA MET A 273 -16.14 17.99 -13.24
C MET A 273 -17.35 18.67 -12.61
N PHE A 274 -18.40 17.91 -12.28
CA PHE A 274 -19.54 18.42 -11.53
C PHE A 274 -19.11 18.99 -10.17
N LEU A 275 -18.36 18.23 -9.37
CA LEU A 275 -17.84 18.69 -8.08
C LEU A 275 -17.00 19.97 -8.21
N LEU A 276 -16.08 20.02 -9.18
CA LEU A 276 -15.22 21.18 -9.42
C LEU A 276 -16.05 22.42 -9.78
N ASN A 277 -17.05 22.27 -10.63
CA ASN A 277 -17.93 23.36 -11.02
C ASN A 277 -18.81 23.82 -9.85
N THR A 278 -19.31 22.91 -9.01
CA THR A 278 -20.05 23.28 -7.80
C THR A 278 -19.18 24.12 -6.86
N VAL A 279 -17.94 23.70 -6.61
CA VAL A 279 -17.02 24.48 -5.76
C VAL A 279 -16.69 25.85 -6.36
N ASP A 280 -16.44 25.91 -7.67
CA ASP A 280 -16.08 27.16 -8.35
C ASP A 280 -17.26 28.16 -8.42
N MET A 281 -18.46 27.67 -8.76
CA MET A 281 -19.61 28.53 -9.06
C MET A 281 -20.50 28.83 -7.84
N ASP A 282 -20.47 28.01 -6.80
CA ASP A 282 -21.27 28.22 -5.58
C ASP A 282 -20.36 28.68 -4.43
N VAL A 283 -19.42 27.83 -4.00
CA VAL A 283 -18.55 28.08 -2.83
C VAL A 283 -17.63 29.29 -3.01
N LEU A 284 -17.04 29.45 -4.20
CA LEU A 284 -16.08 30.52 -4.52
C LEU A 284 -16.70 31.75 -5.22
N SER A 285 -18.03 31.81 -5.33
CA SER A 285 -18.72 32.86 -6.08
C SER A 285 -18.69 34.22 -5.39
N GLY A 286 -18.49 34.25 -4.07
CA GLY A 286 -18.66 35.43 -3.23
C GLY A 286 -20.12 35.72 -2.85
N ALA A 287 -21.07 34.88 -3.30
CA ALA A 287 -22.46 34.91 -2.87
C ALA A 287 -22.71 33.98 -1.67
N GLU A 288 -23.95 33.94 -1.18
CA GLU A 288 -24.37 32.97 -0.16
C GLU A 288 -24.20 31.53 -0.66
N ILE A 289 -23.53 30.69 0.12
CA ILE A 289 -23.23 29.31 -0.26
C ILE A 289 -24.50 28.46 -0.09
N SER A 290 -24.99 27.90 -1.19
CA SER A 290 -26.22 27.08 -1.18
C SER A 290 -25.94 25.59 -1.00
N SER A 291 -24.73 25.12 -1.33
CA SER A 291 -24.35 23.71 -1.23
C SER A 291 -24.24 23.23 0.21
N SER A 292 -24.75 22.03 0.48
CA SER A 292 -24.56 21.37 1.76
C SER A 292 -23.10 20.88 1.93
N SER A 293 -22.47 21.27 3.04
CA SER A 293 -21.15 20.76 3.43
C SER A 293 -21.08 19.23 3.48
N HIS A 294 -22.14 18.57 3.96
CA HIS A 294 -22.20 17.11 3.98
C HIS A 294 -22.26 16.48 2.57
N GLN A 295 -23.03 17.09 1.65
CA GLN A 295 -23.12 16.59 0.27
C GLN A 295 -21.79 16.76 -0.48
N LEU A 296 -21.13 17.93 -0.34
CA LEU A 296 -19.81 18.18 -0.90
C LEU A 296 -18.77 17.18 -0.36
N PHE A 297 -18.75 16.99 0.96
CA PHE A 297 -17.86 16.05 1.62
C PHE A 297 -18.07 14.62 1.09
N LYS A 298 -19.32 14.18 0.99
CA LYS A 298 -19.69 12.84 0.52
C LYS A 298 -19.30 12.60 -0.93
N LEU A 299 -19.64 13.53 -1.83
CA LEU A 299 -19.32 13.42 -3.26
C LEU A 299 -17.80 13.38 -3.49
N ALA A 300 -17.05 14.26 -2.84
CA ALA A 300 -15.59 14.25 -2.94
C ALA A 300 -14.99 12.95 -2.38
N THR A 301 -15.53 12.44 -1.26
CA THR A 301 -15.09 11.17 -0.67
C THR A 301 -15.37 10.00 -1.59
N GLU A 302 -16.52 9.96 -2.27
CA GLU A 302 -16.84 8.91 -3.25
C GLU A 302 -15.81 8.87 -4.40
N ILE A 303 -15.45 10.03 -4.95
CA ILE A 303 -14.44 10.13 -6.02
C ILE A 303 -13.07 9.67 -5.50
N ILE A 304 -12.67 10.14 -4.31
CA ILE A 304 -11.42 9.74 -3.67
C ILE A 304 -11.37 8.22 -3.47
N ASP A 305 -12.45 7.61 -2.99
CA ASP A 305 -12.52 6.18 -2.73
C ASP A 305 -12.32 5.34 -3.98
N VAL A 306 -12.83 5.79 -5.13
CA VAL A 306 -12.58 5.14 -6.43
C VAL A 306 -11.10 5.19 -6.79
N TYR A 307 -10.45 6.33 -6.63
CA TYR A 307 -9.04 6.49 -7.01
C TYR A 307 -8.15 5.65 -6.10
N LEU A 308 -8.45 5.64 -4.79
CA LEU A 308 -7.76 4.80 -3.82
C LEU A 308 -7.97 3.31 -4.09
N LYS A 309 -9.16 2.90 -4.58
CA LYS A 309 -9.43 1.52 -4.98
C LYS A 309 -8.57 1.07 -6.17
N VAL A 310 -8.30 1.96 -7.12
CA VAL A 310 -7.38 1.65 -8.24
C VAL A 310 -5.97 1.35 -7.72
N ALA A 311 -5.49 2.13 -6.76
CA ALA A 311 -4.20 1.87 -6.14
C ALA A 311 -4.18 0.56 -5.35
N GLU A 312 -5.25 0.26 -4.59
CA GLU A 312 -5.41 -1.02 -3.87
C GLU A 312 -5.33 -2.22 -4.82
N ASP A 313 -6.08 -2.18 -5.92
CA ASP A 313 -6.04 -3.25 -6.94
C ASP A 313 -4.67 -3.36 -7.61
N GLY A 314 -3.97 -2.24 -7.80
CA GLY A 314 -2.60 -2.27 -8.32
C GLY A 314 -1.62 -2.93 -7.36
N PHE A 315 -1.79 -2.77 -6.04
CA PHE A 315 -0.98 -3.50 -5.06
C PHE A 315 -1.25 -5.01 -5.11
N ASP A 316 -2.46 -5.44 -5.48
CA ASP A 316 -2.78 -6.86 -5.68
C ASP A 316 -2.10 -7.41 -6.94
N VAL A 317 -2.03 -6.62 -8.02
CA VAL A 317 -1.26 -6.98 -9.23
C VAL A 317 0.23 -7.15 -8.92
N ILE A 318 0.84 -6.22 -8.17
CA ILE A 318 2.25 -6.32 -7.77
C ILE A 318 2.49 -7.56 -6.91
N ALA A 319 1.63 -7.82 -5.93
CA ALA A 319 1.76 -9.01 -5.08
C ALA A 319 1.68 -10.31 -5.91
N LYS A 320 0.78 -10.36 -6.89
CA LYS A 320 0.69 -11.49 -7.82
C LYS A 320 1.96 -11.67 -8.64
N TRP A 321 2.55 -10.59 -9.16
CA TRP A 321 3.81 -10.69 -9.91
C TRP A 321 4.98 -11.14 -9.06
N HIS A 322 5.02 -10.77 -7.78
CA HIS A 322 6.03 -11.32 -6.86
C HIS A 322 5.83 -12.81 -6.63
N ASP A 323 4.59 -13.28 -6.52
CA ASP A 323 4.31 -14.71 -6.38
C ASP A 323 4.69 -15.49 -7.65
N GLU A 324 4.44 -14.94 -8.83
CA GLU A 324 4.92 -15.50 -10.10
C GLU A 324 6.47 -15.52 -10.16
N ASP A 325 7.15 -14.50 -9.60
CA ASP A 325 8.61 -14.44 -9.52
C ASP A 325 9.20 -15.57 -8.65
N LEU A 326 8.53 -15.92 -7.55
CA LEU A 326 8.89 -17.06 -6.72
C LEU A 326 8.75 -18.37 -7.50
N GLU A 327 7.63 -18.59 -8.20
CA GLU A 327 7.42 -19.82 -8.97
C GLU A 327 8.46 -19.97 -10.10
N LEU A 328 8.84 -18.85 -10.74
CA LEU A 328 9.90 -18.84 -11.75
C LEU A 328 11.27 -19.18 -11.17
N TRP A 329 11.59 -18.72 -9.95
CA TRP A 329 12.84 -19.06 -9.27
C TRP A 329 12.92 -20.54 -8.85
N LEU A 330 11.78 -21.16 -8.54
CA LEU A 330 11.71 -22.55 -8.11
C LEU A 330 11.70 -23.58 -9.25
N ALA A 331 11.49 -23.14 -10.50
CA ALA A 331 11.37 -23.98 -11.69
C ALA A 331 12.71 -24.47 -12.24
#